data_AF-X1ECG5-F1
#
_entry.id   AF-X1ECG5-F1
#
_cell.length_a   1.000
_cell.length_b   1.000
_cell.length_c   1.000
_cell.angle_alpha   90.00
_cell.angle_beta   90.00
_cell.angle_gamma   90.00
#
_symmetry.space_group_name_H-M   'P 1'
#
loop_
_entity.id
_entity.type
_entity.pdbx_description
1 polymer ?
#
loop_
_entity_poly.entity_id
_entity_poly.type
_entity_poly.pdbx_seq_one_letter_code
_entity_poly.pdbx_strand_id
1 'polypeptide(L)'
;VPDVDAIIASVGGGTQVSGLGIVFKTVLPSVDIIAVQAENAPSVYLSWKSGKLESTESAITIADGLATRQAFELTTSILRDVLDDFVLVS
;
A
#
# COMPACT_ATOMS: atom_id res chain seq x y z
N VAL A 1 -6.81 -16.24 13.06
CA VAL A 1 -7.87 -15.28 13.44
C VAL A 1 -9.06 -15.61 12.55
N PRO A 2 -10.15 -16.19 13.06
CA PRO A 2 -11.16 -16.79 12.16
C PRO A 2 -12.09 -15.77 11.50
N ASP A 3 -12.27 -14.58 12.09
CA ASP A 3 -13.27 -13.60 11.65
C ASP A 3 -12.60 -12.22 11.46
N VAL A 4 -11.91 -12.02 10.34
CA VAL A 4 -11.37 -10.71 9.95
C VAL A 4 -12.03 -10.32 8.64
N ASP A 5 -12.82 -9.26 8.68
CA ASP A 5 -13.47 -8.70 7.49
C ASP A 5 -12.50 -7.82 6.69
N ALA A 6 -11.66 -7.04 7.38
CA ALA A 6 -10.72 -6.12 6.76
C ALA A 6 -9.40 -5.96 7.51
N ILE A 7 -8.33 -5.68 6.77
CA ILE A 7 -7.01 -5.32 7.23
C ILE A 7 -6.68 -3.93 6.68
N ILE A 8 -6.45 -2.97 7.58
CA ILE A 8 -6.02 -1.62 7.22
C ILE A 8 -4.54 -1.50 7.57
N ALA A 9 -3.70 -1.22 6.58
CA ALA A 9 -2.25 -1.20 6.76
C ALA A 9 -1.56 -0.03 6.04
N SER A 10 -0.56 0.54 6.70
CA SER A 10 0.20 1.68 6.18
C SER A 10 1.18 1.28 5.07
N VAL A 11 1.34 2.14 4.07
CA VAL A 11 2.25 1.94 2.93
C VAL A 11 3.31 3.04 2.87
N GLY A 12 4.54 2.66 3.18
CA GLY A 12 5.76 3.37 2.77
C GLY A 12 6.20 2.83 1.41
N GLY A 13 7.17 1.91 1.41
CA GLY A 13 7.60 1.21 0.19
C GLY A 13 6.74 0.00 -0.22
N GLY A 14 5.79 -0.43 0.61
CA GLY A 14 4.80 -1.46 0.28
C GLY A 14 5.12 -2.90 0.71
N THR A 15 6.33 -3.20 1.19
CA THR A 15 6.76 -4.58 1.54
C THR A 15 5.89 -5.25 2.61
N GLN A 16 5.52 -4.51 3.66
CA GLN A 16 4.64 -5.03 4.72
C GLN A 16 3.30 -5.47 4.16
N VAL A 17 2.67 -4.62 3.33
CA VAL A 17 1.34 -4.89 2.79
C VAL A 17 1.39 -5.96 1.69
N SER A 18 2.47 -6.04 0.91
CA SER A 18 2.72 -7.18 0.02
C SER A 18 2.77 -8.49 0.79
N GLY A 19 3.48 -8.54 1.93
CA GLY A 19 3.53 -9.74 2.78
C GLY A 19 2.18 -10.11 3.39
N LEU A 20 1.44 -9.11 3.90
CA LEU A 20 0.08 -9.30 4.39
C LEU A 20 -0.82 -9.86 3.29
N GLY A 21 -0.81 -9.25 2.10
CA GLY A 21 -1.57 -9.68 0.94
C GLY A 21 -1.30 -11.11 0.54
N ILE A 22 -0.03 -11.49 0.39
CA ILE A 22 0.35 -12.85 0.03
C ILE A 22 -0.20 -13.87 1.04
N VAL A 23 -0.05 -13.61 2.34
CA VAL A 23 -0.51 -14.54 3.38
C VAL A 23 -2.04 -14.59 3.43
N PHE A 24 -2.69 -13.43 3.57
CA PHE A 24 -4.12 -13.35 3.82
C PHE A 24 -4.95 -13.69 2.60
N LYS A 25 -4.56 -13.27 1.39
CA LYS A 25 -5.25 -13.72 0.17
C LYS A 25 -5.08 -15.22 -0.08
N THR A 26 -4.07 -15.87 0.51
CA THR A 26 -3.92 -17.34 0.46
C THR A 26 -4.80 -18.05 1.49
N VAL A 27 -4.82 -17.60 2.74
CA VAL A 27 -5.49 -18.33 3.84
C VAL A 27 -6.93 -17.88 4.12
N LEU A 28 -7.29 -16.67 3.71
CA LEU A 28 -8.60 -16.05 3.89
C LEU A 28 -8.88 -15.06 2.73
N PRO A 29 -9.13 -15.54 1.50
CA PRO A 29 -9.24 -14.67 0.31
C PRO A 29 -10.39 -13.66 0.36
N SER A 30 -11.37 -13.85 1.26
CA SER A 30 -12.51 -12.95 1.45
C SER A 30 -12.19 -11.72 2.30
N VAL A 31 -11.00 -11.62 2.91
CA VAL A 31 -10.63 -10.43 3.69
C VAL A 31 -10.29 -9.26 2.77
N ASP A 32 -10.80 -8.08 3.09
CA ASP A 32 -10.45 -6.85 2.41
C ASP A 32 -9.11 -6.32 2.94
N ILE A 33 -8.21 -5.91 2.04
CA ILE A 33 -6.93 -5.31 2.39
C ILE A 33 -6.92 -3.89 1.84
N ILE A 34 -6.91 -2.93 2.77
CA ILE A 34 -6.99 -1.50 2.50
C ILE A 34 -5.65 -0.87 2.86
N ALA A 35 -4.94 -0.38 1.84
CA ALA A 35 -3.70 0.35 2.04
C ALA A 35 -3.95 1.81 2.43
N VAL A 36 -3.10 2.36 3.28
CA VAL A 36 -3.15 3.77 3.69
C VAL A 36 -1.79 4.41 3.49
N GLN A 37 -1.73 5.55 2.80
CA GLN A 37 -0.50 6.33 2.64
C GLN A 37 -0.77 7.79 3.00
N ALA A 38 0.24 8.48 3.53
CA ALA A 38 0.12 9.91 3.79
C ALA A 38 -0.09 10.67 2.47
N GLU A 39 -1.04 11.61 2.43
CA GLU A 39 -1.33 12.41 1.24
C GLU A 39 -0.12 13.22 0.76
N ASN A 40 0.76 13.60 1.68
CA ASN A 40 2.00 14.33 1.41
C ASN A 40 3.20 13.42 1.06
N ALA A 41 3.02 12.10 1.00
CA ALA A 41 3.99 11.13 0.50
C ALA A 41 3.35 10.06 -0.41
N PRO A 42 2.64 10.43 -1.50
CA PRO A 42 1.68 9.56 -2.18
C PRO A 42 2.28 8.70 -3.30
N SER A 43 3.61 8.53 -3.38
CA SER A 43 4.26 7.97 -4.58
C SER A 43 3.77 6.55 -4.93
N VAL A 44 3.49 5.72 -3.91
CA VAL A 44 3.05 4.33 -4.12
C VAL A 44 1.57 4.27 -4.46
N TYR A 45 0.73 5.10 -3.86
CA TYR A 45 -0.67 5.25 -4.25
C TYR A 45 -0.81 5.66 -5.72
N LEU A 46 -0.06 6.70 -6.13
CA LEU A 46 -0.07 7.17 -7.51
C LEU A 46 0.39 6.07 -8.47
N SER A 47 1.43 5.33 -8.09
CA SER A 47 1.96 4.23 -8.90
C SER A 47 1.01 3.05 -9.02
N TRP A 48 0.32 2.69 -7.93
CA TRP A 48 -0.71 1.66 -7.91
C TRP A 48 -1.91 2.05 -8.79
N LYS A 49 -2.33 3.31 -8.72
CA LYS A 49 -3.46 3.83 -9.51
C LYS A 49 -3.16 3.99 -11.00
N SER A 50 -1.97 4.49 -11.37
CA SER A 50 -1.69 4.93 -12.76
C SER A 50 -1.31 3.80 -13.73
N GLY A 51 -0.70 2.73 -13.23
CA GLY A 51 -0.09 1.70 -14.10
C GLY A 51 1.44 1.72 -14.07
N LYS A 52 2.03 2.80 -13.56
CA LYS A 52 3.42 3.16 -13.81
C LYS A 52 4.13 3.48 -12.51
N LEU A 53 5.46 3.39 -12.49
CA LEU A 53 6.24 3.85 -11.34
C LEU A 53 6.32 5.37 -11.35
N GLU A 54 5.51 5.98 -10.50
CA GLU A 54 5.47 7.41 -10.26
C GLU A 54 6.47 7.80 -9.17
N SER A 55 6.99 9.03 -9.29
CA SER A 55 7.84 9.66 -8.29
C SER A 55 7.26 11.02 -7.91
N THR A 56 7.58 11.49 -6.70
CA THR A 56 7.09 12.75 -6.16
C THR A 56 8.26 13.66 -5.74
N GLU A 57 8.05 14.97 -5.90
CA GLU A 57 9.07 15.98 -5.57
C GLU A 57 9.34 16.12 -4.07
N SER A 58 8.44 15.63 -3.23
CA SER A 58 8.59 15.63 -1.79
C SER A 58 7.80 14.49 -1.15
N ALA A 59 8.17 14.13 0.08
CA ALA A 59 7.46 13.18 0.92
C ALA A 59 7.40 13.72 2.35
N ILE A 60 7.05 15.01 2.51
CA ILE A 60 7.10 15.69 3.81
C ILE A 60 5.86 15.33 4.61
N THR A 61 6.02 14.48 5.61
CA THR A 61 4.95 14.03 6.50
C THR A 61 5.50 13.76 7.90
N ILE A 62 4.65 13.82 8.92
CA ILE A 62 4.99 13.36 10.27
C ILE A 62 5.23 11.85 10.31
N ALA A 63 4.72 11.10 9.33
CA ALA A 63 4.93 9.66 9.17
C ALA A 63 6.26 9.38 8.45
N ASP A 64 7.37 9.72 9.09
CA ASP A 64 8.74 9.61 8.55
C ASP A 64 9.07 8.21 8.02
N GLY A 65 8.63 7.15 8.70
CA GLY A 65 8.82 5.76 8.29
C GLY A 65 8.10 5.38 6.98
N LEU A 66 7.19 6.22 6.49
CA LEU A 66 6.44 6.02 5.24
C LEU A 66 6.80 7.04 4.16
N ALA A 67 7.75 7.96 4.42
CA ALA A 67 8.13 9.07 3.56
C ALA A 67 8.87 8.63 2.28
N THR A 68 8.17 7.88 1.43
CA THR A 68 8.67 7.31 0.18
C THR A 68 8.38 8.25 -0.97
N ARG A 69 9.43 8.64 -1.71
CA ARG A 69 9.31 9.52 -2.87
C ARG A 69 9.14 8.80 -4.20
N GLN A 70 9.59 7.55 -4.26
CA GLN A 70 9.59 6.72 -5.47
C GLN A 70 9.05 5.35 -5.13
N ALA A 71 8.08 4.87 -5.91
CA ALA A 71 7.58 3.51 -5.76
C ALA A 71 8.57 2.47 -6.29
N PHE A 72 8.45 1.24 -5.80
CA PHE A 72 9.28 0.12 -6.20
C PHE A 72 8.47 -0.86 -7.05
N GLU A 73 9.08 -1.37 -8.12
CA GLU A 73 8.41 -2.26 -9.09
C GLU A 73 7.77 -3.48 -8.43
N LEU A 74 8.57 -4.22 -7.67
CA LEU A 74 8.14 -5.49 -7.06
C LEU A 74 6.97 -5.32 -6.09
N THR A 75 7.03 -4.33 -5.19
CA THR A 75 5.94 -4.15 -4.24
C THR A 75 4.71 -3.58 -4.93
N THR A 76 4.88 -2.65 -5.87
CA THR A 76 3.75 -2.07 -6.63
C THR A 76 3.00 -3.12 -7.44
N SER A 77 3.70 -4.08 -8.06
CA SER A 77 3.04 -5.17 -8.78
C SER A 77 2.23 -6.05 -7.82
N ILE A 78 2.82 -6.48 -6.70
CA ILE A 78 2.11 -7.29 -5.70
C ILE A 78 0.91 -6.53 -5.12
N LEU A 79 1.05 -5.25 -4.81
CA LEU A 79 -0.04 -4.43 -4.27
C LEU A 79 -1.25 -4.35 -5.21
N ARG A 80 -1.05 -4.42 -6.53
CA ARG A 80 -2.17 -4.48 -7.49
C ARG A 80 -2.92 -5.80 -7.44
N ASP A 81 -2.24 -6.87 -7.08
CA ASP A 81 -2.83 -8.20 -7.04
C ASP A 81 -3.57 -8.46 -5.72
N VAL A 82 -3.19 -7.77 -4.63
CA VAL A 82 -3.66 -8.11 -3.27
C VAL A 82 -4.51 -7.04 -2.59
N LEU A 83 -4.49 -5.79 -3.06
CA LEU A 83 -5.28 -4.72 -2.45
C LEU A 83 -6.68 -4.64 -3.01
N ASP A 84 -7.65 -4.44 -2.11
CA ASP A 84 -9.04 -4.16 -2.47
C ASP A 84 -9.29 -2.65 -2.53
N ASP A 85 -8.57 -1.86 -1.72
CA ASP A 85 -8.58 -0.40 -1.78
C ASP A 85 -7.23 0.22 -1.33
N PHE A 86 -7.01 1.46 -1.72
CA PHE A 86 -5.86 2.26 -1.32
C PHE A 86 -6.32 3.71 -1.10
N VAL A 87 -6.22 4.19 0.14
CA VAL A 87 -6.63 5.55 0.52
C VAL A 87 -5.44 6.43 0.93
N LEU A 88 -5.62 7.73 0.73
CA LEU A 88 -4.72 8.77 1.24
C LEU A 88 -5.32 9.45 2.46
N VAL A 89 -4.48 9.80 3.43
CA VAL A 89 -4.89 10.49 4.67
C VAL A 89 -3.93 11.63 5.02
N SER A 90 -4.45 12.65 5.72
CA SER A 90 -3.74 13.87 6.16
C SER A 90 -3.15 13.74 7.56
#